data_AF-A0A7U9R588-F1
#
_entry.id   AF-A0A7U9R588-F1
#
_cell.length_a   1.000
_cell.length_b   1.000
_cell.length_c   1.000
_cell.angle_alpha   90.00
_cell.angle_beta   90.00
_cell.angle_gamma   90.00
#
_symmetry.space_group_name_H-M   'P 1'
#
loop_
_entity.id
_entity.type
_entity.pdbx_description
1 polymer ?
#
loop_
_entity_poly.entity_id
_entity_poly.type
_entity_poly.pdbx_seq_one_letter_code
_entity_poly.pdbx_strand_id
1 'polypeptide(L)' 'MSKRKVSIEDKIYAVNLYLDRKESQHRIASMFDVSIASVQQ' A
#
# COMPACT_ATOMS: atom_id res chain seq x y z
N MET A 1 5.48 6.83 16.58
CA MET A 1 4.85 5.64 15.97
C MET A 1 5.94 4.83 15.30
N SER A 2 6.22 3.61 15.78
CA SER A 2 7.22 2.75 15.15
C SER A 2 6.66 2.25 13.82
N LYS A 3 7.27 2.66 12.70
CA LYS A 3 6.89 2.20 11.36
C LYS A 3 7.03 0.67 11.32
N ARG A 4 5.92 -0.06 11.29
CA ARG A 4 5.96 -1.51 11.10
C ARG A 4 6.55 -1.78 9.72
N LYS A 5 7.51 -2.70 9.63
CA LYS A 5 8.01 -3.15 8.33
C LYS A 5 6.85 -3.81 7.58
N VAL A 6 6.49 -3.25 6.43
CA VAL A 6 5.53 -3.84 5.50
C VAL A 6 6.10 -5.16 4.99
N SER A 7 5.39 -6.26 5.19
CA SER A 7 5.83 -7.59 4.75
C SER A 7 5.77 -7.72 3.22
N ILE A 8 6.31 -8.80 2.66
CA ILE A 8 6.18 -9.07 1.22
C ILE A 8 4.72 -9.34 0.86
N GLU A 9 3.99 -10.07 1.70
CA GLU A 9 2.56 -10.36 1.51
C GLU A 9 1.73 -9.07 1.48
N ASP A 10 1.99 -8.15 2.40
CA ASP A 10 1.34 -6.84 2.43
C ASP A 10 1.59 -6.04 1.15
N LYS A 11 2.82 -6.08 0.61
CA LYS A 11 3.16 -5.40 -0.64
C LYS A 11 2.40 -6.00 -1.83
N ILE A 12 2.34 -7.33 -1.93
CA ILE A 12 1.59 -8.02 -2.99
C ILE A 12 0.11 -7.67 -2.88
N TYR A 13 -0.43 -7.67 -1.66
CA TYR A 13 -1.82 -7.31 -1.42
C TYR A 13 -2.11 -5.85 -1.81
N ALA A 14 -1.23 -4.91 -1.45
CA ALA A 14 -1.34 -3.50 -1.84
C ALA A 14 -1.34 -3.31 -3.36
N VAL A 15 -0.46 -4.04 -4.07
CA VAL A 15 -0.39 -4.01 -5.54
C VAL A 15 -1.68 -4.55 -6.16
N ASN A 16 -2.22 -5.65 -5.66
CA ASN A 16 -3.48 -6.21 -6.16
C ASN A 16 -4.66 -5.26 -5.99
N LEU A 17 -4.75 -4.57 -4.83
CA LEU A 17 -5.78 -3.56 -4.60
C LEU A 17 -5.72 -2.41 -5.61
N TYR A 18 -4.51 -1.97 -5.96
CA TYR A 18 -4.29 -0.91 -6.95
C TYR A 18 -4.63 -1.38 -8.37
N LEU A 19 -4.14 -2.55 -8.79
CA LEU A 19 -4.36 -3.08 -10.14
C LEU A 19 -5.84 -3.43 -10.40
N ASP A 20 -6.52 -4.02 -9.41
CA ASP A 20 -7.94 -4.35 -9.49
C ASP A 20 -8.85 -3.10 -9.40
N ARG A 21 -8.28 -1.91 -9.17
CA ARG A 21 -8.99 -0.65 -8.90
C ARG A 21 -10.00 -0.76 -7.74
N LYS A 22 -9.73 -1.66 -6.78
CA LYS A 22 -10.56 -1.86 -5.58
C LYS A 22 -10.40 -0.72 -4.59
N GLU A 23 -9.21 -0.12 -4.54
CA GLU A 23 -8.90 0.99 -3.64
C GLU A 23 -8.06 2.07 -4.34
N SER A 24 -8.17 3.31 -3.85
CA SER A 24 -7.33 4.41 -4.32
C SER A 24 -5.92 4.33 -3.72
N GLN A 25 -4.92 4.92 -4.41
CA GLN A 25 -3.55 5.00 -3.88
C GLN A 25 -3.48 5.68 -2.51
N HIS A 26 -4.33 6.69 -2.26
CA HIS A 26 -4.41 7.38 -0.98
C HIS A 26 -4.86 6.44 0.14
N ARG A 27 -5.86 5.59 -0.13
CA ARG A 27 -6.39 4.63 0.83
C ARG A 27 -5.40 3.50 1.09
N ILE A 28 -4.73 3.01 0.06
CA ILE A 28 -3.65 2.02 0.17
C ILE A 28 -2.49 2.58 1.01
N ALA A 29 -2.03 3.81 0.72
CA ALA A 29 -0.96 4.45 1.47
C ALA A 29 -1.30 4.58 2.97
N SER A 30 -2.55 4.99 3.27
CA SER A 30 -3.03 5.07 4.66
C SER A 30 -3.14 3.69 5.32
N MET A 31 -3.53 2.65 4.59
CA MET A 31 -3.72 1.29 5.14
C MET A 31 -2.39 0.66 5.57
N PHE A 32 -1.32 0.93 4.83
CA PHE A 32 0.02 0.39 5.11
C PHE A 32 0.96 1.36 5.82
N ASP A 33 0.48 2.56 6.20
CA ASP A 33 1.29 3.64 6.79
C ASP A 33 2.55 3.96 5.95
N VAL A 34 2.36 4.04 4.62
CA VAL A 34 3.41 4.37 3.65
C VAL A 34 3.10 5.68 2.94
N SER A 35 4.12 6.27 2.33
CA SER A 35 3.89 7.44 1.46
C SER A 35 3.14 7.03 0.19
N ILE A 36 2.31 7.93 -0.34
CA ILE A 36 1.62 7.71 -1.63
C ILE A 36 2.63 7.45 -2.75
N ALA A 37 3.79 8.12 -2.73
CA ALA A 37 4.87 7.90 -3.69
C ALA A 37 5.40 6.45 -3.67
N SER A 38 5.29 5.75 -2.54
CA SER A 38 5.67 4.33 -2.43
C SER A 38 4.65 3.36 -3.04
N VAL A 39 3.46 3.85 -3.40
CA VAL A 39 2.39 3.09 -4.07
C VAL A 39 2.44 3.30 -5.60
N GLN A 40 3.32 4.17 -6.08
CA GLN A 40 3.52 4.42 -7.52
C GLN A 40 4.49 3.38 -8.12
N GLN A 41 4.26 3.05 -9.39
CA GLN A 41 5.09 2.12 -10.18
C GLN A 41 6.43 2.75 -10.57
#